data_AF-A0A0D0IZY4-F1
#
_entry.id   AF-A0A0D0IZY4-F1
#
_cell.length_a   1.000
_cell.length_b   1.000
_cell.length_c   1.000
_cell.angle_alpha   90.00
_cell.angle_beta   90.00
_cell.angle_gamma   90.00
#
_symmetry.space_group_name_H-M   'P 1'
#
loop_
_entity.id
_entity.type
_entity.pdbx_description
1 polymer ?
#
loop_
_entity_poly.entity_id
_entity_poly.type
_entity_poly.pdbx_seq_one_letter_code
_entity_poly.pdbx_strand_id
1 'polypeptide(L)'
;MLVIHPIDKTTEMLSILYEGLGARLIEADCSNKKMGHLLHHTSPSERIMLLGHGSDKGLYYRKNDKEEDFDGIIVGHSQAYYLRKHCGDIIGIWCHAMEFAKKEGLHGLFSGMIISEMSEAEEYGVATDKESMDRTNRIMFTQLRRLLDDGIPLHEIPERLKTLDTTQSELSRFNYERFYYL
;
A
#
# COMPACT_ATOMS: atom_id res chain seq x y z
N MET A 1 -5.85 -0.30 14.83
CA MET A 1 -5.15 -0.62 13.57
C MET A 1 -3.78 0.00 13.63
N LEU A 2 -2.78 -0.71 13.09
CA LEU A 2 -1.43 -0.20 12.91
C LEU A 2 -1.26 0.22 11.46
N VAL A 3 -0.75 1.43 11.23
CA VAL A 3 -0.40 1.94 9.91
C VAL A 3 1.09 2.23 9.88
N ILE A 4 1.79 1.64 8.92
CA ILE A 4 3.18 1.96 8.60
C ILE A 4 3.16 2.65 7.25
N HIS A 5 3.29 3.97 7.26
CA HIS A 5 3.29 4.82 6.08
C HIS A 5 4.43 5.82 6.22
N PRO A 6 5.64 5.47 5.75
CA PRO A 6 6.80 6.35 5.86
C PRO A 6 6.55 7.71 5.21
N ILE A 7 7.14 8.77 5.77
CA ILE A 7 6.98 10.14 5.26
C ILE A 7 7.46 10.19 3.80
N ASP A 8 6.52 10.44 2.90
CA ASP A 8 6.78 10.68 1.49
C ASP A 8 5.61 11.46 0.89
N LYS A 9 5.88 12.70 0.45
CA LYS A 9 4.88 13.58 -0.17
C LYS A 9 4.23 12.98 -1.42
N THR A 10 4.93 12.10 -2.13
CA THR A 10 4.42 11.49 -3.37
C THR A 10 3.36 10.42 -3.11
N THR A 11 3.35 9.83 -1.90
CA THR A 11 2.35 8.83 -1.48
C THR A 11 1.36 9.37 -0.46
N GLU A 12 1.36 10.68 -0.18
CA GLU A 12 0.48 11.34 0.80
C GLU A 12 -0.99 10.98 0.60
N MET A 13 -1.43 10.82 -0.66
CA MET A 13 -2.79 10.43 -1.02
C MET A 13 -3.26 9.12 -0.36
N LEU A 14 -2.35 8.19 -0.04
CA LEU A 14 -2.69 6.93 0.65
C LEU A 14 -3.25 7.16 2.06
N SER A 15 -3.05 8.35 2.63
CA SER A 15 -3.64 8.76 3.92
C SER A 15 -5.17 8.67 3.94
N ILE A 16 -5.84 8.79 2.79
CA ILE A 16 -7.29 8.59 2.63
C ILE A 16 -7.76 7.27 3.29
N LEU A 17 -6.91 6.23 3.27
CA LEU A 17 -7.24 4.92 3.78
C LEU A 17 -7.34 4.85 5.32
N TYR A 18 -6.72 5.79 6.04
CA TYR A 18 -6.67 5.75 7.52
C TYR A 18 -7.01 7.07 8.21
N GLU A 19 -7.16 8.17 7.47
CA GLU A 19 -7.52 9.46 8.04
C GLU A 19 -8.85 9.38 8.81
N GLY A 20 -8.87 9.97 10.00
CA GLY A 20 -10.02 9.98 10.90
C GLY A 20 -10.23 8.69 11.71
N LEU A 21 -9.45 7.63 11.49
CA LEU A 21 -9.62 6.34 12.17
C LEU A 21 -8.87 6.20 13.50
N GLY A 22 -8.13 7.23 13.93
CA GLY A 22 -7.32 7.18 15.16
C GLY A 22 -6.26 6.08 15.14
N ALA A 23 -5.75 5.73 13.95
CA ALA A 23 -4.77 4.67 13.77
C ALA A 23 -3.45 4.95 14.50
N ARG A 24 -2.77 3.89 14.95
CA ARG A 24 -1.40 3.99 15.44
C ARG A 24 -0.47 4.08 14.24
N LEU A 25 0.01 5.29 13.96
CA LEU A 25 0.79 5.61 12.76
C LEU A 25 2.30 5.57 13.01
N ILE A 26 3.06 4.99 12.07
CA ILE A 26 4.52 4.96 12.04
C ILE A 26 4.99 5.58 10.73
N GLU A 27 5.56 6.79 10.82
CA GLU A 27 5.97 7.58 9.65
C GLU A 27 7.50 7.70 9.52
N ALA A 28 8.23 7.57 10.63
CA ALA A 28 9.67 7.70 10.66
C ALA A 28 10.37 6.35 10.62
N ASP A 29 11.64 6.37 10.21
CA ASP A 29 12.49 5.20 10.23
C ASP A 29 12.66 4.67 11.66
N CYS A 30 12.79 3.35 11.75
CA CYS A 30 13.19 2.71 12.99
C CYS A 30 14.05 1.50 12.71
N SER A 31 14.88 1.13 13.68
CA SER A 31 15.73 -0.05 13.53
C SER A 31 14.89 -1.31 13.31
N ASN A 32 15.44 -2.27 12.57
CA ASN A 32 14.80 -3.59 12.36
C ASN A 32 14.35 -4.24 13.68
N LYS A 33 15.13 -4.06 14.76
CA LYS A 33 14.78 -4.54 16.10
C LYS A 33 13.53 -3.84 16.65
N LYS A 34 13.43 -2.52 16.51
CA LYS A 34 12.26 -1.75 16.97
C LYS A 34 11.02 -2.10 16.15
N MET A 35 11.13 -2.23 14.82
CA MET A 35 10.01 -2.65 13.97
C MET A 35 9.56 -4.08 14.29
N GLY A 36 10.50 -5.02 14.43
CA GLY A 36 10.18 -6.40 14.81
C GLY A 36 9.51 -6.48 16.17
N HIS A 37 9.98 -5.72 17.16
CA HIS A 37 9.33 -5.61 18.46
C HIS A 37 7.91 -5.04 18.34
N LEU A 38 7.71 -4.01 17.52
CA LEU A 38 6.40 -3.40 17.31
C LEU A 38 5.40 -4.40 16.73
N LEU A 39 5.77 -5.09 15.66
CA LEU A 39 4.92 -6.08 15.00
C LEU A 39 4.66 -7.28 15.91
N HIS A 40 5.68 -7.75 16.65
CA HIS A 40 5.52 -8.84 17.60
C HIS A 40 4.47 -8.56 18.69
N HIS A 41 4.35 -7.31 19.14
CA HIS A 41 3.41 -6.90 20.19
C HIS A 41 2.11 -6.32 19.63
N THR A 42 1.95 -6.28 18.31
CA THR A 42 0.68 -5.91 17.67
C THR A 42 -0.24 -7.13 17.72
N SER A 43 -1.50 -6.95 18.11
CA SER A 43 -2.43 -8.06 18.21
C SER A 43 -2.60 -8.76 16.85
N PRO A 44 -2.66 -10.10 16.77
CA PRO A 44 -3.01 -10.82 15.54
C PRO A 44 -4.34 -10.38 14.92
N SER A 45 -5.27 -9.90 15.75
CA SER A 45 -6.58 -9.38 15.32
C SER A 45 -6.58 -7.91 14.93
N GLU A 46 -5.45 -7.21 15.09
CA GLU A 46 -5.33 -5.81 14.71
C GLU A 46 -4.85 -5.71 13.25
N ARG A 47 -5.69 -5.10 12.40
CA ARG A 47 -5.34 -4.79 11.01
C ARG A 47 -4.04 -4.01 10.91
N ILE A 48 -3.19 -4.43 9.99
CA ILE A 48 -1.95 -3.74 9.62
C ILE A 48 -2.08 -3.19 8.20
N MET A 49 -1.85 -1.89 8.03
CA MET A 49 -1.67 -1.27 6.72
C MET A 49 -0.20 -0.90 6.52
N LEU A 50 0.34 -1.26 5.36
CA LEU A 50 1.71 -1.01 4.92
C LEU A 50 1.63 -0.21 3.62
N LEU A 51 1.95 1.09 3.66
CA LEU A 51 1.62 2.03 2.60
C LEU A 51 2.87 2.82 2.19
N GLY A 52 3.04 3.09 0.89
CA GLY A 52 4.08 4.00 0.39
C GLY A 52 4.76 3.47 -0.87
N HIS A 53 6.07 3.72 -0.95
CA HIS A 53 6.94 3.20 -2.01
C HIS A 53 7.64 1.92 -1.61
N GLY A 54 8.04 1.12 -2.59
CA GLY A 54 8.76 -0.12 -2.32
C GLY A 54 9.13 -0.90 -3.57
N SER A 55 9.44 -2.17 -3.34
CA SER A 55 9.66 -3.16 -4.39
C SER A 55 9.24 -4.55 -3.91
N ASP A 56 9.58 -5.57 -4.70
CA ASP A 56 9.52 -6.98 -4.32
C ASP A 56 10.40 -7.34 -3.10
N LYS A 57 11.25 -6.42 -2.64
CA LYS A 57 12.08 -6.56 -1.42
C LYS A 57 11.42 -5.99 -0.17
N GLY A 58 10.39 -5.17 -0.31
CA GLY A 58 9.64 -4.58 0.81
C GLY A 58 9.36 -3.08 0.67
N LEU A 59 8.82 -2.52 1.74
CA LEU A 59 8.42 -1.11 1.85
C LEU A 59 9.62 -0.24 2.21
N TYR A 60 9.83 0.82 1.44
CA TYR A 60 10.93 1.77 1.62
C TYR A 60 10.61 2.88 2.60
N TYR A 61 11.66 3.54 3.09
CA TYR A 61 11.55 4.80 3.81
C TYR A 61 12.62 5.77 3.34
N ARG A 62 12.38 7.05 3.60
CA ARG A 62 13.33 8.15 3.47
C ARG A 62 13.30 9.01 4.73
N LYS A 63 14.43 9.60 5.09
CA LYS A 63 14.55 10.53 6.22
C LYS A 63 14.26 11.97 5.80
N ASN A 64 14.46 12.26 4.53
CA ASN A 64 14.24 13.57 3.92
C ASN A 64 13.40 13.41 2.66
N ASP A 65 12.15 13.87 2.71
CA ASP A 65 11.19 13.80 1.60
C ASP A 65 11.47 14.78 0.44
N LYS A 66 12.54 15.56 0.56
CA LYS A 66 13.06 16.44 -0.49
C LYS A 66 14.09 15.77 -1.39
N GLU A 67 14.69 14.68 -0.93
CA GLU A 67 15.64 13.88 -1.73
C GLU A 67 14.87 12.82 -2.52
N GLU A 68 15.35 12.46 -3.70
CA GLU A 68 14.68 11.44 -4.55
C GLU A 68 14.95 10.01 -4.06
N ASP A 69 16.15 9.78 -3.51
CA ASP A 69 16.62 8.47 -3.07
C ASP A 69 15.97 7.99 -1.77
N PHE A 70 15.88 6.67 -1.62
CA PHE A 70 15.41 6.02 -0.40
C PHE A 70 16.58 5.61 0.50
N ASP A 71 16.43 5.82 1.81
CA ASP A 71 17.44 5.46 2.82
C ASP A 71 17.48 3.95 3.13
N GLY A 72 16.39 3.23 2.87
CA GLY A 72 16.33 1.80 3.11
C GLY A 72 14.93 1.20 3.11
N ILE A 73 14.84 -0.04 3.60
CA ILE A 73 13.60 -0.81 3.75
C ILE A 73 13.17 -0.77 5.21
N ILE A 74 11.95 -0.29 5.49
CA ILE A 74 11.37 -0.25 6.85
C ILE A 74 10.67 -1.56 7.19
N VAL A 75 10.06 -2.20 6.19
CA VAL A 75 9.40 -3.51 6.32
C VAL A 75 9.87 -4.37 5.16
N GLY A 76 10.66 -5.39 5.47
CA GLY A 76 11.15 -6.36 4.50
C GLY A 76 11.17 -7.77 5.07
N HIS A 77 12.06 -8.60 4.53
CA HIS A 77 12.21 -10.01 4.92
C HIS A 77 12.32 -10.22 6.44
N SER A 78 13.07 -9.37 7.16
CA SER A 78 13.25 -9.49 8.62
C SER A 78 11.97 -9.31 9.43
N GLN A 79 10.94 -8.69 8.86
CA GLN A 79 9.65 -8.43 9.50
C GLN A 79 8.59 -9.48 9.10
N ALA A 80 8.79 -10.21 8.00
CA ALA A 80 7.83 -11.16 7.44
C ALA A 80 7.37 -12.22 8.46
N TYR A 81 8.28 -12.73 9.28
CA TYR A 81 7.94 -13.70 10.33
C TYR A 81 6.87 -13.18 11.31
N TYR A 82 6.93 -11.89 11.67
CA TYR A 82 5.93 -11.30 12.56
C TYR A 82 4.62 -11.06 11.82
N LEU A 83 4.69 -10.58 10.57
CA LEU A 83 3.51 -10.32 9.74
C LEU A 83 2.67 -11.58 9.48
N ARG A 84 3.30 -12.75 9.26
CA ARG A 84 2.57 -14.02 9.06
C ARG A 84 1.61 -14.39 10.21
N LYS A 85 1.79 -13.82 11.41
CA LYS A 85 0.93 -14.08 12.56
C LYS A 85 -0.41 -13.33 12.52
N HIS A 86 -0.60 -12.39 11.60
CA HIS A 86 -1.81 -11.56 11.50
C HIS A 86 -2.92 -12.15 10.62
N CYS A 87 -2.84 -13.45 10.30
CA CYS A 87 -3.94 -14.25 9.74
C CYS A 87 -4.67 -13.64 8.52
N GLY A 88 -3.99 -12.88 7.67
CA GLY A 88 -4.60 -12.31 6.47
C GLY A 88 -5.17 -10.90 6.63
N ASP A 89 -5.19 -10.30 7.83
CA ASP A 89 -5.69 -8.95 8.06
C ASP A 89 -4.61 -7.87 7.81
N ILE A 90 -3.94 -8.01 6.66
CA ILE A 90 -2.87 -7.13 6.20
C ILE A 90 -3.30 -6.48 4.89
N ILE A 91 -3.03 -5.18 4.76
CA ILE A 91 -3.19 -4.43 3.53
C ILE A 91 -1.83 -3.83 3.15
N GLY A 92 -1.26 -4.23 2.02
CA GLY A 92 0.00 -3.72 1.50
C GLY A 92 -0.17 -2.97 0.19
N ILE A 93 0.09 -1.67 0.18
CA ILE A 93 -0.05 -0.83 -1.01
C ILE A 93 1.27 -0.10 -1.26
N TRP A 94 2.05 -0.65 -2.17
CA TRP A 94 3.24 -0.07 -2.79
C TRP A 94 3.54 -0.83 -4.09
N CYS A 95 4.42 -0.30 -4.93
CA CYS A 95 4.83 -0.96 -6.16
C CYS A 95 5.45 -2.33 -5.88
N HIS A 96 4.84 -3.39 -6.43
CA HIS A 96 5.23 -4.79 -6.26
C HIS A 96 5.03 -5.40 -4.85
N ALA A 97 4.06 -4.90 -4.10
CA ALA A 97 3.72 -5.45 -2.78
C ALA A 97 3.25 -6.92 -2.83
N MET A 98 2.53 -7.30 -3.90
CA MET A 98 2.03 -8.65 -4.13
C MET A 98 3.18 -9.65 -4.33
N GLU A 99 4.23 -9.27 -5.06
CA GLU A 99 5.42 -10.09 -5.28
C GLU A 99 6.18 -10.32 -3.96
N PHE A 100 6.35 -9.26 -3.16
CA PHE A 100 6.90 -9.36 -1.81
C PHE A 100 6.06 -10.32 -0.94
N ALA A 101 4.74 -10.13 -0.91
CA ALA A 101 3.84 -10.94 -0.10
C ALA A 101 3.89 -12.43 -0.48
N LYS A 102 3.87 -12.76 -1.77
CA LYS A 102 4.03 -14.14 -2.26
C LYS A 102 5.36 -14.75 -1.83
N LYS A 103 6.45 -14.01 -2.03
CA LYS A 103 7.81 -14.46 -1.67
C LYS A 103 7.95 -14.74 -0.18
N GLU A 104 7.31 -13.92 0.65
CA GLU A 104 7.41 -13.98 2.12
C GLU A 104 6.29 -14.81 2.78
N GLY A 105 5.36 -15.37 2.00
CA GLY A 105 4.24 -16.17 2.48
C GLY A 105 3.23 -15.36 3.32
N LEU A 106 3.02 -14.09 2.97
CA LEU A 106 2.03 -13.22 3.59
C LEU A 106 0.67 -13.39 2.90
N HIS A 107 -0.39 -13.34 3.71
CA HIS A 107 -1.78 -13.38 3.25
C HIS A 107 -2.43 -12.03 3.54
N GLY A 108 -3.40 -11.63 2.71
CA GLY A 108 -4.06 -10.33 2.81
C GLY A 108 -4.23 -9.64 1.45
N LEU A 109 -4.58 -8.35 1.48
CA LEU A 109 -4.78 -7.53 0.28
C LEU A 109 -3.48 -6.82 -0.09
N PHE A 110 -2.96 -7.05 -1.28
CA PHE A 110 -1.72 -6.45 -1.76
C PHE A 110 -1.87 -5.84 -3.15
N SER A 111 -1.21 -4.70 -3.40
CA SER A 111 -1.10 -4.15 -4.75
C SER A 111 0.05 -4.80 -5.54
N GLY A 112 -0.08 -4.89 -6.85
CA GLY A 112 1.04 -5.08 -7.77
C GLY A 112 1.70 -3.74 -8.08
N MET A 113 2.03 -3.51 -9.35
CA MET A 113 2.39 -2.17 -9.83
C MET A 113 1.19 -1.22 -9.76
N ILE A 114 1.36 -0.04 -9.19
CA ILE A 114 0.39 1.06 -9.23
C ILE A 114 1.11 2.27 -9.82
N ILE A 115 0.59 2.80 -10.92
CA ILE A 115 1.13 4.00 -11.53
C ILE A 115 0.62 5.22 -10.76
N SER A 116 1.54 5.91 -10.10
CA SER A 116 1.31 7.10 -9.29
C SER A 116 2.17 8.29 -9.73
N GLU A 117 3.22 8.03 -10.51
CA GLU A 117 4.09 9.05 -11.08
C GLU A 117 4.18 9.00 -12.61
N MET A 118 4.51 10.15 -13.21
CA MET A 118 4.55 10.30 -14.67
C MET A 118 5.64 9.44 -15.31
N SER A 119 6.76 9.24 -14.62
CA SER A 119 7.84 8.37 -15.08
C SER A 119 7.40 6.90 -15.16
N GLU A 120 6.56 6.45 -14.23
CA GLU A 120 5.99 5.10 -14.25
C GLU A 120 4.99 4.97 -15.40
N ALA A 121 4.18 5.99 -15.65
CA ALA A 121 3.26 5.99 -16.79
C ALA A 121 4.01 5.87 -18.12
N GLU A 122 5.12 6.61 -18.28
CA GLU A 122 5.98 6.52 -19.47
C GLU A 122 6.64 5.13 -19.60
N GLU A 123 7.21 4.60 -18.51
CA GLU A 123 7.86 3.28 -18.50
C GLU A 123 6.89 2.15 -18.90
N TYR A 124 5.65 2.21 -18.41
CA TYR A 124 4.62 1.19 -18.67
C TYR A 124 3.78 1.49 -19.91
N GLY A 125 4.06 2.59 -20.63
CA GLY A 125 3.36 2.97 -21.86
C GLY A 125 1.88 3.31 -21.66
N VAL A 126 1.52 3.86 -20.50
CA VAL A 126 0.14 4.24 -20.15
C VAL A 126 -0.07 5.72 -20.42
N ALA A 127 -0.98 6.06 -21.34
CA ALA A 127 -1.24 7.45 -21.68
C ALA A 127 -2.06 8.15 -20.58
N THR A 128 -1.46 9.13 -19.92
CA THR A 128 -2.13 10.01 -18.94
C THR A 128 -1.39 11.35 -18.83
N ASP A 129 -2.02 12.33 -18.18
CA ASP A 129 -1.38 13.52 -17.65
C ASP A 129 -1.42 13.52 -16.11
N LYS A 130 -0.69 14.44 -15.47
CA LYS A 130 -0.57 14.48 -14.00
C LYS A 130 -1.90 14.77 -13.30
N GLU A 131 -2.72 15.67 -13.84
CA GLU A 131 -4.03 16.02 -13.25
C GLU A 131 -4.99 14.83 -13.31
N SER A 132 -5.08 14.20 -14.48
CA SER A 132 -5.88 12.99 -14.70
C SER A 132 -5.42 11.84 -13.81
N MET A 133 -4.10 11.69 -13.63
CA MET A 133 -3.52 10.65 -12.78
C MET A 133 -3.86 10.86 -11.31
N ASP A 134 -3.58 12.04 -10.78
CA ASP A 134 -3.85 12.37 -9.38
C ASP A 134 -5.34 12.24 -9.07
N ARG A 135 -6.21 12.68 -9.99
CA ARG A 135 -7.67 12.51 -9.87
C ARG A 135 -8.09 11.05 -9.86
N THR A 136 -7.58 10.24 -10.81
CA THR A 136 -7.96 8.83 -10.95
C THR A 136 -7.55 8.03 -9.72
N ASN A 137 -6.31 8.22 -9.26
CA ASN A 137 -5.79 7.55 -8.07
C ASN A 137 -6.55 7.98 -6.81
N ARG A 138 -6.88 9.27 -6.67
CA ARG A 138 -7.68 9.76 -5.55
C ARG A 138 -9.06 9.12 -5.51
N ILE A 139 -9.73 8.99 -6.67
CA ILE A 139 -11.02 8.30 -6.76
C ILE A 139 -10.86 6.84 -6.34
N MET A 140 -9.86 6.14 -6.87
CA MET A 140 -9.59 4.74 -6.56
C MET A 140 -9.41 4.48 -5.07
N PHE A 141 -8.53 5.22 -4.40
CA PHE A 141 -8.30 5.05 -2.97
C PHE A 141 -9.47 5.51 -2.11
N THR A 142 -10.28 6.47 -2.59
CA THR A 142 -11.56 6.81 -1.94
C THR A 142 -12.55 5.65 -2.02
N GLN A 143 -12.65 4.96 -3.15
CA GLN A 143 -13.52 3.78 -3.27
C GLN A 143 -13.00 2.61 -2.44
N LEU A 144 -11.68 2.39 -2.42
CA LEU A 144 -11.08 1.39 -1.54
C LEU A 144 -11.39 1.69 -0.08
N ARG A 145 -11.25 2.95 0.35
CA ARG A 145 -11.63 3.38 1.71
C ARG A 145 -13.08 3.07 2.04
N ARG A 146 -14.02 3.36 1.12
CA ARG A 146 -15.44 3.04 1.31
C ARG A 146 -15.69 1.55 1.49
N LEU A 147 -15.08 0.70 0.66
CA LEU A 147 -15.21 -0.76 0.81
C LEU A 147 -14.70 -1.23 2.17
N LEU A 148 -13.60 -0.64 2.67
CA LEU A 148 -13.06 -0.96 3.99
C LEU A 148 -13.99 -0.50 5.13
N ASP A 149 -14.56 0.71 5.03
CA ASP A 149 -15.51 1.25 6.01
C ASP A 149 -16.83 0.45 6.04
N ASP A 150 -17.29 -0.03 4.89
CA ASP A 150 -18.46 -0.90 4.75
C ASP A 150 -18.23 -2.32 5.28
N GLY A 151 -17.02 -2.63 5.75
CA GLY A 151 -16.67 -3.93 6.31
C GLY A 151 -16.58 -5.05 5.28
N ILE A 152 -16.36 -4.72 4.00
CA ILE A 152 -16.22 -5.71 2.93
C ILE A 152 -15.01 -6.61 3.22
N PRO A 153 -15.16 -7.94 3.13
CA PRO A 153 -14.04 -8.86 3.28
C PRO A 153 -12.93 -8.59 2.27
N LEU A 154 -11.67 -8.61 2.71
CA LEU A 154 -10.51 -8.27 1.87
C LEU A 154 -10.43 -9.09 0.57
N HIS A 155 -10.89 -10.35 0.59
CA HIS A 155 -10.89 -11.22 -0.59
C HIS A 155 -11.90 -10.82 -1.67
N GLU A 156 -12.93 -10.05 -1.32
CA GLU A 156 -13.92 -9.54 -2.28
C GLU A 156 -13.52 -8.17 -2.86
N ILE A 157 -12.59 -7.46 -2.21
CA ILE A 157 -12.20 -6.10 -2.59
C ILE A 157 -11.67 -6.03 -4.03
N PRO A 158 -10.78 -6.91 -4.51
CA PRO A 158 -10.26 -6.82 -5.88
C PRO A 158 -11.36 -6.79 -6.95
N GLU A 159 -12.34 -7.68 -6.86
CA GLU A 159 -13.43 -7.75 -7.84
C GLU A 159 -14.39 -6.58 -7.68
N ARG A 160 -14.76 -6.22 -6.45
CA ARG A 160 -15.65 -5.09 -6.20
C ARG A 160 -15.03 -3.76 -6.65
N LEU A 161 -13.75 -3.54 -6.36
CA LEU A 161 -13.05 -2.31 -6.72
C LEU A 161 -13.05 -2.13 -8.24
N LYS A 162 -12.75 -3.17 -9.03
CA LYS A 162 -12.81 -3.13 -10.51
C LYS A 162 -14.18 -2.65 -11.02
N THR A 163 -15.28 -3.10 -10.40
CA THR A 163 -16.63 -2.67 -10.82
C THR A 163 -16.95 -1.20 -10.50
N LEU A 164 -16.15 -0.56 -9.64
CA LEU A 164 -16.29 0.86 -9.27
C LEU A 164 -15.47 1.80 -10.17
N ASP A 165 -14.71 1.29 -11.14
CA ASP A 165 -13.99 2.14 -12.09
C ASP A 165 -14.98 2.84 -13.04
N THR A 166 -15.26 4.10 -12.75
CA THR A 166 -16.12 4.98 -13.55
C THR A 166 -15.34 5.78 -14.59
N THR A 167 -14.02 5.84 -14.46
CA THR A 167 -13.12 6.64 -15.31
C THR A 167 -12.87 5.95 -16.65
N GLN A 168 -12.68 4.63 -16.62
CA GLN A 168 -12.46 3.79 -17.80
C GLN A 168 -11.29 4.27 -18.70
N SER A 169 -10.31 4.96 -18.11
CA SER A 169 -9.07 5.36 -18.77
C SER A 169 -8.08 4.19 -18.79
N GLU A 170 -7.01 4.31 -19.60
CA GLU A 170 -5.94 3.30 -19.59
C GLU A 170 -5.30 3.18 -18.20
N LEU A 171 -5.06 4.32 -17.55
CA LEU A 171 -4.54 4.37 -16.19
C LEU A 171 -5.49 3.72 -15.17
N SER A 172 -6.79 4.04 -15.22
CA SER A 172 -7.73 3.49 -14.25
C SER A 172 -7.84 1.98 -14.40
N ARG A 173 -7.96 1.48 -15.63
CA ARG A 173 -7.94 0.03 -15.90
C ARG A 173 -6.67 -0.61 -15.40
N PHE A 174 -5.51 -0.01 -15.67
CA PHE A 174 -4.23 -0.51 -15.19
C PHE A 174 -4.22 -0.61 -13.66
N ASN A 175 -4.52 0.46 -12.93
CA ASN A 175 -4.37 0.48 -11.47
C ASN A 175 -5.43 -0.38 -10.76
N TYR A 176 -6.69 -0.37 -11.21
CA TYR A 176 -7.78 -1.12 -10.57
C TYR A 176 -7.60 -2.64 -10.72
N GLU A 177 -6.94 -3.11 -11.78
CA GLU A 177 -6.64 -4.53 -11.99
C GLU A 177 -5.49 -5.06 -11.11
N ARG A 178 -4.79 -4.18 -10.40
CA ARG A 178 -3.55 -4.49 -9.69
C ARG A 178 -3.73 -4.66 -8.18
N PHE A 179 -4.94 -4.91 -7.71
CA PHE A 179 -5.21 -5.35 -6.35
C PHE A 179 -5.40 -6.87 -6.32
N TYR A 180 -4.73 -7.54 -5.40
CA TYR A 180 -4.74 -9.00 -5.27
C TYR A 180 -4.98 -9.39 -3.82
N TYR A 181 -5.82 -10.39 -3.61
CA TYR A 181 -5.91 -11.07 -2.32
C TYR A 181 -5.12 -12.37 -2.37
N LEU A 182 -4.24 -12.57 -1.38
CA LEU A 182 -3.40 -13.77 -1.22
C LEU A 182 -3.83 -14.59 -0.01
#